data_AF-A0A5K1GEH0-F1
#
_entry.id   AF-A0A5K1GEH0-F1
#
_cell.length_a   1.000
_cell.length_b   1.000
_cell.length_c   1.000
_cell.angle_alpha   90.00
_cell.angle_beta   90.00
_cell.angle_gamma   90.00
#
_symmetry.space_group_name_H-M   'P 1'
#
loop_
_entity.id
_entity.type
_entity.pdbx_description
1 polymer ?
#
loop_
_entity_poly.entity_id
_entity_poly.type
_entity_poly.pdbx_seq_one_letter_code
_entity_poly.pdbx_strand_id
1 'polypeptide(L)' 'MFLQVGVELAPRDYDMEGPNPFRKRDVISLIPVHK' A
#
# COMPACT_ATOMS: atom_id res chain seq x y z
N MET A 1 5.70 6.06 18.75
CA MET A 1 4.38 5.40 18.80
C MET A 1 3.81 5.43 17.39
N PHE A 2 4.08 4.41 16.59
CA PHE A 2 3.55 4.33 15.22
C PHE A 2 2.48 3.24 15.20
N LEU A 3 1.33 3.54 14.60
CA LEU A 3 0.30 2.57 14.30
C LEU A 3 0.70 1.88 13.00
N GLN A 4 0.80 0.55 13.05
CA GLN A 4 0.94 -0.23 11.83
C GLN A 4 -0.42 -0.30 11.14
N VAL A 5 -0.42 -0.11 9.83
CA VAL A 5 -1.60 -0.23 8.98
C VAL A 5 -1.26 -1.11 7.78
N GLY A 6 -2.23 -1.92 7.34
CA GLY A 6 -2.24 -2.51 6.01
C GLY A 6 -2.71 -1.48 4.99
N VAL A 7 -2.41 -1.72 3.72
CA VAL A 7 -2.82 -0.88 2.61
C VAL A 7 -3.42 -1.75 1.53
N GLU A 8 -4.61 -1.39 1.05
CA GLU A 8 -5.18 -1.98 -0.17
C GLU A 8 -4.80 -1.12 -1.37
N LEU A 9 -4.34 -1.77 -2.44
CA LEU A 9 -3.91 -1.13 -3.67
C LEU A 9 -4.95 -1.34 -4.77
N ALA A 10 -5.11 -0.35 -5.65
CA ALA A 10 -5.87 -0.52 -6.88
C ALA A 10 -5.28 -1.67 -7.72
N PRO A 11 -6.09 -2.46 -8.45
CA PRO A 11 -5.57 -3.46 -9.38
C PRO A 11 -4.89 -2.77 -10.57
N ARG A 12 -3.58 -3.00 -10.74
CA ARG A 12 -2.75 -2.51 -11.86
C ARG A 12 -1.59 -3.47 -12.10
N ASP A 13 -0.96 -3.39 -13.28
CA ASP A 13 0.29 -4.07 -13.56
C ASP A 13 1.46 -3.30 -12.93
N TYR A 14 1.75 -3.61 -11.67
CA TYR A 14 2.86 -3.00 -10.94
C TYR A 14 4.19 -3.65 -11.34
N ASP A 15 5.18 -2.80 -11.61
CA ASP A 15 6.57 -3.22 -11.66
C ASP A 15 7.08 -3.42 -10.23
N MET A 16 7.00 -4.66 -9.75
CA MET A 16 7.44 -5.05 -8.40
C MET A 16 8.97 -5.09 -8.26
N GLU A 17 9.71 -5.06 -9.36
CA GLU A 17 11.18 -5.11 -9.38
C GLU A 17 11.81 -3.71 -9.43
N GLY A 18 11.04 -2.70 -9.86
CA GLY A 18 11.45 -1.31 -9.87
C GLY A 18 11.66 -0.71 -8.48
N PRO A 19 12.46 0.37 -8.36
CA PRO A 19 12.82 0.97 -7.07
C PRO A 19 11.64 1.62 -6.32
N ASN A 20 10.52 1.89 -7.00
CA ASN A 20 9.32 2.51 -6.43
C ASN A 20 8.06 1.85 -7.03
N PRO A 21 7.69 0.65 -6.56
CA PRO A 21 6.60 -0.12 -7.17
C PRO A 21 5.23 0.54 -6.97
N PHE A 22 5.07 1.36 -5.94
CA PHE A 22 3.79 2.00 -5.58
C PHE A 22 3.92 3.51 -5.43
N ARG A 23 2.82 4.21 -5.73
CA ARG A 23 2.65 5.66 -5.53
C ARG A 23 1.44 5.91 -4.63
N LYS A 24 1.36 7.11 -4.03
CA LYS A 24 0.23 7.48 -3.15
C LYS A 24 -1.14 7.29 -3.79
N ARG A 25 -1.27 7.56 -5.09
CA ARG A 25 -2.52 7.43 -5.86
C ARG A 25 -2.97 5.98 -6.07
N ASP A 26 -2.11 5.01 -5.76
CA ASP A 26 -2.41 3.59 -5.92
C ASP A 26 -3.14 3.04 -4.69
N VAL A 27 -3.08 3.75 -3.56
CA VAL A 27 -3.79 3.40 -2.32
C VAL A 27 -5.28 3.70 -2.44
N ILE A 28 -6.11 2.68 -2.24
CA ILE A 28 -7.57 2.83 -2.24
C ILE A 28 -8.16 2.70 -0.83
N SER A 29 -7.45 2.07 0.10
CA SER A 29 -7.88 1.94 1.50
C SER A 29 -6.71 1.76 2.46
N LEU A 30 -6.91 2.18 3.72
CA LEU A 30 -6.03 1.90 4.85
C LEU A 30 -6.74 0.96 5.80
N ILE A 31 -6.11 -0.15 6.14
CA ILE A 31 -6.69 -1.19 6.99
C ILE A 31 -5.99 -1.17 8.35
N PRO A 32 -6.70 -0.98 9.48
CA PRO A 32 -6.09 -1.05 10.79
C PRO A 32 -5.51 -2.43 11.07
N VAL A 33 -4.23 -2.50 11.44
CA VAL A 33 -3.67 -3.75 11.99
C VAL A 33 -4.04 -3.79 13.46
N HIS A 34 -4.91 -4.73 13.82
CA HIS A 34 -5.22 -4.98 15.23
C HIS A 34 -3.95 -5.55 15.90
N LYS A 35 -3.63 -5.09 17.11
CA LYS A 35 -2.55 -5.68 17.92
C LYS A 35 -2.94 -7.06 18.42
#